data_AF-A0A7D9E408-F1
#
_entry.id   AF-A0A7D9E408-F1
#
_cell.length_a   1.000
_cell.length_b   1.000
_cell.length_c   1.000
_cell.angle_alpha   90.00
_cell.angle_beta   90.00
_cell.angle_gamma   90.00
#
_symmetry.space_group_name_H-M   'P 1'
#
loop_
_entity.id
_entity.type
_entity.pdbx_description
1 polymer ?
#
loop_
_entity_poly.entity_id
_entity_poly.type
_entity_poly.pdbx_seq_one_letter_code
_entity_poly.pdbx_strand_id
1 'polypeptide(L)'
;MKTASDIVDPPSRTAADNPAEIVNLFNRYFTSVFTSDCSPHYACKPDDTPNITNVNLTVYEIQAVLEALDVTKATGSDGIPARLLKETAEVIAPSLCCFFNKSLNTGTLPDEWKLANVVPIHKKGNAEYTENYRPIYLLPIVSKVLERCVLNNIKCHLHQLVHNSQHGFFTGKSWPPGSKGSQGIRGKRGSQGPRGGRGYNGTKGDRGAPGPRGIKGDAGDIMKSKEAPPKITTHPPKIIFINEGVNLTLNCIANRLPSALKRGKGTRLHFTKITYNKKGKYKCLARNSVGMASFDVKIIFKVPPRRLSSRETIVYKGNAVNLQCPVDSYPAAKIRWIKPGYTISNGDVAMVNNTLNIKRVKKEHEGIYLCEGKNMFGSTFTAVFVKVRSEVGPTFREKPPISKGVFRHQKVTVNCIAIGDPVPTITWTKRHEKLPITQETRVELMIKSFDVSDEGNYTCTAENALGSKVVTVLELYLIQCPGLVHPVNGHAINLNEDSNDVMIFSCDQKTQMIGPEIRVCQRNGTWTGRTTYCE
;
A
#
# COMPACT_ATOMS: atom_id res chain seq x y z
N MET A 1 -28.71 11.36 -9.91
CA MET A 1 -29.13 10.66 -11.14
C MET A 1 -30.63 10.84 -11.24
N LYS A 2 -31.13 11.48 -12.30
CA LYS A 2 -32.56 11.45 -12.61
C LYS A 2 -32.89 9.99 -12.94
N THR A 3 -33.94 9.45 -12.33
CA THR A 3 -34.45 8.11 -12.64
C THR A 3 -34.74 8.02 -14.14
N ALA A 4 -34.38 6.89 -14.76
CA ALA A 4 -34.68 6.62 -16.16
C ALA A 4 -36.20 6.70 -16.36
N SER A 5 -36.63 7.77 -17.02
CA SER A 5 -37.94 7.88 -17.63
C SER A 5 -37.88 7.17 -18.97
N ASP A 6 -38.70 6.13 -19.12
CA ASP A 6 -39.17 5.43 -20.31
C ASP A 6 -38.28 5.59 -21.56
N ILE A 7 -37.20 4.80 -21.64
CA ILE A 7 -36.38 4.72 -22.85
C ILE A 7 -37.16 3.91 -23.90
N VAL A 8 -37.30 4.46 -25.10
CA VAL A 8 -38.09 3.91 -26.20
C VAL A 8 -37.20 3.65 -27.42
N ASP A 9 -37.45 2.53 -28.09
CA ASP A 9 -36.88 2.23 -29.41
C ASP A 9 -37.69 2.95 -30.51
N PRO A 10 -37.13 3.88 -31.30
CA PRO A 10 -37.86 4.54 -32.38
C PRO A 10 -38.49 3.60 -33.43
N PRO A 11 -37.84 2.49 -33.88
CA PRO A 11 -38.37 1.58 -34.89
C PRO A 11 -39.59 0.77 -34.43
N SER A 12 -39.67 0.43 -33.14
CA SER A 12 -40.69 -0.47 -32.59
C SER A 12 -41.61 0.18 -31.53
N ARG A 13 -41.33 1.44 -31.14
CA ARG A 13 -42.01 2.24 -30.11
C ARG A 13 -42.25 1.51 -28.79
N THR A 14 -41.45 0.49 -28.48
CA THR A 14 -41.52 -0.25 -27.22
C THR A 14 -40.78 0.52 -26.14
N ALA A 15 -41.47 0.84 -25.04
CA ALA A 15 -40.88 1.42 -23.85
C ALA A 15 -40.25 0.31 -22.99
N ALA A 16 -39.15 0.63 -22.32
CA ALA A 16 -38.52 -0.26 -21.34
C ALA A 16 -39.16 -0.08 -19.95
N ASP A 17 -39.55 -1.19 -19.33
CA ASP A 17 -40.18 -1.19 -18.01
C ASP A 17 -39.19 -1.51 -16.88
N ASN A 18 -37.99 -2.02 -17.22
CA ASN A 18 -36.95 -2.37 -16.26
C ASN A 18 -35.52 -2.06 -16.75
N PRO A 19 -34.52 -2.00 -15.85
CA PRO A 19 -33.14 -1.67 -16.22
C PRO A 19 -32.50 -2.61 -17.25
N ALA A 20 -32.88 -3.88 -17.29
CA ALA A 20 -32.33 -4.85 -18.25
C ALA A 20 -32.83 -4.57 -19.68
N GLU A 21 -34.10 -4.21 -19.83
CA GLU A 21 -34.69 -3.80 -21.10
C GLU A 21 -34.07 -2.51 -21.63
N ILE A 22 -33.80 -1.53 -20.76
CA ILE A 22 -33.08 -0.30 -21.13
C ILE A 22 -31.71 -0.65 -21.73
N VAL A 23 -30.96 -1.55 -21.09
CA VAL A 23 -29.65 -2.00 -21.58
C VAL A 23 -29.78 -2.70 -22.94
N ASN A 24 -30.76 -3.58 -23.10
CA ASN A 24 -31.00 -4.31 -24.36
C ASN A 24 -31.39 -3.37 -25.50
N LEU A 25 -32.19 -2.33 -25.23
CA LEU A 25 -32.56 -1.30 -26.19
C LEU A 25 -31.35 -0.51 -26.69
N PHE A 26 -30.52 -0.03 -25.76
CA PHE A 26 -29.27 0.66 -26.13
C PHE A 26 -28.31 -0.26 -26.87
N ASN A 27 -28.19 -1.52 -26.46
CA ASN A 27 -27.31 -2.49 -27.11
C ASN A 27 -27.74 -2.72 -28.57
N ARG A 28 -29.03 -3.03 -28.80
CA ARG A 28 -29.59 -3.21 -30.16
C ARG A 28 -29.32 -1.99 -31.05
N TYR A 29 -29.64 -0.79 -30.55
CA TYR A 29 -29.40 0.43 -31.33
C TYR A 29 -27.91 0.66 -31.60
N PHE A 30 -27.06 0.60 -30.58
CA PHE A 30 -25.62 0.83 -30.74
C PHE A 30 -24.97 -0.20 -31.67
N THR A 31 -25.37 -1.46 -31.65
CA THR A 31 -24.89 -2.46 -32.63
C THR A 31 -25.37 -2.13 -34.04
N SER A 32 -26.60 -1.64 -34.21
CA SER A 32 -27.16 -1.36 -35.55
C SER A 32 -26.49 -0.21 -36.30
N VAL A 33 -25.84 0.72 -35.60
CA VAL A 33 -25.17 1.87 -36.23
C VAL A 33 -23.72 1.60 -36.64
N PHE A 34 -23.17 0.43 -36.29
CA PHE A 34 -21.87 0.01 -36.83
C PHE A 34 -22.10 -0.69 -38.18
N THR A 35 -21.42 -0.20 -39.22
CA THR A 35 -21.34 -0.91 -40.50
C THR A 35 -20.50 -2.18 -40.31
N SER A 36 -21.06 -3.35 -40.63
CA SER A 36 -20.26 -4.55 -40.84
C SER A 36 -19.34 -4.30 -42.03
N ASP A 37 -18.03 -4.38 -41.82
CA ASP A 37 -17.03 -4.13 -42.85
C ASP A 37 -17.26 -5.06 -44.05
N CYS A 38 -17.82 -4.52 -45.12
CA CYS A 38 -17.90 -5.18 -46.43
C CYS A 38 -17.39 -4.22 -47.49
N SER A 39 -16.07 -4.16 -47.64
CA SER A 39 -15.45 -4.02 -48.96
C SER A 39 -14.04 -4.58 -48.95
N PRO A 40 -13.64 -5.26 -50.05
CA PRO A 40 -12.32 -5.85 -50.15
C PRO A 40 -11.28 -4.73 -50.11
N HIS A 41 -10.24 -4.98 -49.32
CA HIS A 41 -8.98 -4.26 -49.24
C HIS A 41 -8.76 -3.26 -50.40
N TYR A 42 -8.76 -1.97 -50.09
CA TYR A 42 -7.90 -1.05 -50.84
C TYR A 42 -6.49 -1.61 -50.68
N ALA A 43 -5.99 -2.29 -51.70
CA ALA A 43 -4.62 -2.73 -51.76
C ALA A 43 -3.73 -1.47 -51.73
N CYS A 44 -3.25 -1.10 -50.56
CA CYS A 44 -2.10 -0.22 -50.44
C CYS A 44 -0.99 -0.88 -51.25
N LYS A 45 -0.58 -0.26 -52.35
CA LYS A 45 0.63 -0.67 -53.07
C LYS A 45 1.78 -0.60 -52.05
N PRO A 46 2.63 -1.64 -51.95
CA PRO A 46 3.83 -1.57 -51.15
C PRO A 46 4.82 -0.67 -51.89
N ASP A 47 4.69 0.65 -51.73
CA ASP A 47 5.80 1.56 -51.97
C ASP A 47 6.69 1.58 -50.72
N ASP A 48 7.98 1.85 -50.95
CA ASP A 48 9.12 1.94 -50.02
C ASP A 48 8.87 2.78 -48.76
N THR A 49 7.91 2.35 -47.94
CA THR A 49 7.57 2.97 -46.68
C THR A 49 8.55 2.46 -45.62
N PRO A 50 9.11 3.34 -44.77
CA PRO A 50 10.00 2.92 -43.71
C PRO A 50 9.28 1.90 -42.82
N ASN A 51 9.84 0.71 -42.66
CA ASN A 51 9.19 -0.32 -41.87
C ASN A 51 9.16 0.10 -40.39
N ILE A 52 7.99 0.05 -39.74
CA ILE A 52 7.91 0.30 -38.29
C ILE A 52 8.60 -0.88 -37.60
N THR A 53 9.72 -0.61 -36.93
CA THR A 53 10.45 -1.60 -36.14
C THR A 53 9.67 -1.97 -34.87
N ASN A 54 10.12 -3.02 -34.17
CA ASN A 54 9.52 -3.44 -32.88
C ASN A 54 9.44 -2.26 -31.90
N VAL A 55 8.23 -1.98 -31.40
CA VAL A 55 7.99 -1.00 -30.34
C VAL A 55 8.47 -1.59 -29.02
N ASN A 56 9.58 -1.10 -28.48
CA ASN A 56 10.09 -1.50 -27.18
C ASN A 56 9.93 -0.36 -26.18
N LEU A 57 9.08 -0.56 -25.18
CA LEU A 57 8.75 0.46 -24.20
C LEU A 57 9.75 0.46 -23.05
N THR A 58 10.08 1.65 -22.56
CA THR A 58 10.91 1.84 -21.37
C THR A 58 10.06 2.15 -20.13
N VAL A 59 10.64 1.90 -18.95
CA VAL A 59 10.00 2.24 -17.66
C VAL A 59 9.67 3.74 -17.59
N TYR A 60 10.58 4.59 -18.06
CA TYR A 60 10.42 6.05 -18.04
C TYR A 60 9.25 6.53 -18.89
N GLU A 61 9.05 5.96 -20.08
CA GLU A 61 7.92 6.32 -20.95
C GLU A 61 6.58 5.97 -20.30
N ILE A 62 6.48 4.77 -19.72
CA ILE A 62 5.27 4.31 -19.05
C ILE A 62 4.98 5.17 -17.82
N GLN A 63 6.02 5.46 -17.03
CA GLN A 63 5.90 6.35 -15.88
C GLN A 63 5.40 7.74 -16.30
N ALA A 64 5.96 8.33 -17.36
CA ALA A 64 5.52 9.64 -17.85
C ALA A 64 4.04 9.65 -18.28
N VAL A 65 3.57 8.58 -18.94
CA VAL A 65 2.16 8.45 -19.33
C VAL A 65 1.26 8.31 -18.10
N LEU A 66 1.67 7.54 -17.09
CA LEU A 66 0.95 7.37 -15.82
C LEU A 66 0.85 8.68 -15.04
N GLU A 67 1.95 9.44 -14.96
CA GLU A 67 2.00 10.75 -14.29
C GLU A 67 1.14 11.79 -15.01
N ALA A 68 0.97 11.67 -16.33
CA ALA A 68 0.12 12.55 -17.14
C ALA A 68 -1.38 12.19 -17.09
N LEU A 69 -1.78 11.13 -16.38
CA LEU A 69 -3.19 10.72 -16.32
C LEU A 69 -4.11 11.83 -15.76
N ASP A 70 -5.29 11.95 -16.40
CA ASP A 70 -6.37 12.80 -15.93
C ASP A 70 -7.20 12.07 -14.86
N VAL A 71 -7.04 12.51 -13.62
CA VAL A 71 -7.68 11.91 -12.43
C VAL A 71 -9.20 12.11 -12.38
N THR A 72 -9.78 12.92 -13.27
CA THR A 72 -11.23 13.16 -13.35
C THR A 72 -11.96 12.14 -14.20
N LYS A 73 -11.24 11.31 -14.97
CA LYS A 73 -11.82 10.31 -15.86
C LYS A 73 -12.41 9.14 -15.07
N ALA A 74 -13.52 8.61 -15.58
CA ALA A 74 -14.19 7.44 -15.03
C ALA A 74 -13.30 6.18 -15.14
N THR A 75 -13.49 5.26 -14.19
CA THR A 75 -12.79 3.97 -14.16
C THR A 75 -13.34 3.01 -15.21
N GLY A 76 -12.51 2.05 -15.62
CA GLY A 76 -12.95 0.95 -16.47
C GLY A 76 -13.72 -0.12 -15.68
N SER A 77 -13.88 -1.28 -16.30
CA SER A 77 -14.48 -2.48 -15.71
C SER A 77 -13.71 -3.01 -14.48
N ASP A 78 -12.41 -2.73 -14.40
CA ASP A 78 -11.52 -3.11 -13.28
C ASP A 78 -11.71 -2.28 -12.00
N GLY A 79 -12.47 -1.17 -12.08
CA GLY A 79 -12.68 -0.26 -10.95
C GLY A 79 -11.43 0.48 -10.47
N ILE A 80 -10.33 0.44 -11.23
CA ILE A 80 -9.06 1.08 -10.85
C ILE A 80 -9.10 2.57 -11.20
N PRO A 81 -8.95 3.50 -10.23
CA PRO A 81 -8.99 4.93 -10.52
C PRO A 81 -7.68 5.47 -11.11
N ALA A 82 -7.80 6.40 -12.06
CA ALA A 82 -6.66 7.11 -12.67
C ALA A 82 -5.74 7.74 -11.62
N ARG A 83 -6.31 8.25 -10.53
CA ARG A 83 -5.56 8.84 -9.40
C ARG A 83 -4.61 7.83 -8.76
N LEU A 84 -5.04 6.59 -8.56
CA LEU A 84 -4.18 5.55 -7.97
C LEU A 84 -2.97 5.31 -8.88
N LEU A 85 -3.21 5.02 -10.15
CA LEU A 85 -2.16 4.75 -11.13
C LEU A 85 -1.16 5.91 -11.25
N LYS A 86 -1.64 7.15 -11.18
CA LYS A 86 -0.82 8.36 -11.20
C LYS A 86 0.02 8.52 -9.93
N GLU A 87 -0.57 8.36 -8.75
CA GLU A 87 0.13 8.52 -7.46
C GLU A 87 1.12 7.39 -7.17
N THR A 88 0.96 6.23 -7.82
CA THR A 88 1.86 5.07 -7.68
C THR A 88 2.73 4.81 -8.92
N ALA A 89 2.82 5.77 -9.85
CA ALA A 89 3.45 5.60 -11.16
C ALA A 89 4.87 5.02 -11.06
N GLU A 90 5.70 5.59 -10.19
CA GLU A 90 7.09 5.16 -9.94
C GLU A 90 7.19 3.67 -9.54
N VAL A 91 6.25 3.17 -8.73
CA VAL A 91 6.28 1.80 -8.20
C VAL A 91 5.74 0.80 -9.22
N ILE A 92 4.73 1.17 -10.00
CA ILE A 92 4.03 0.25 -10.91
C ILE A 92 4.64 0.21 -12.32
N ALA A 93 5.31 1.27 -12.75
CA ALA A 93 5.88 1.37 -14.10
C ALA A 93 6.84 0.21 -14.45
N PRO A 94 7.74 -0.27 -13.58
CA PRO A 94 8.61 -1.40 -13.89
C PRO A 94 7.84 -2.69 -14.22
N SER A 95 6.81 -3.01 -13.43
CA SER A 95 5.98 -4.20 -13.66
C SER A 95 5.17 -4.09 -14.94
N LEU A 96 4.57 -2.92 -15.19
CA LEU A 96 3.83 -2.66 -16.42
C LEU A 96 4.73 -2.69 -17.66
N CYS A 97 5.98 -2.21 -17.56
CA CYS A 97 6.96 -2.27 -18.63
C CYS A 97 7.25 -3.71 -19.08
N CYS A 98 7.52 -4.60 -18.12
CA CYS A 98 7.72 -6.01 -18.40
C CYS A 98 6.47 -6.63 -19.08
N PHE A 99 5.29 -6.31 -18.54
CA PHE A 99 4.03 -6.85 -19.06
C PHE A 99 3.70 -6.36 -20.47
N PHE A 100 3.79 -5.04 -20.70
CA PHE A 100 3.50 -4.41 -21.98
C PHE A 100 4.44 -4.91 -23.08
N ASN A 101 5.76 -4.96 -22.82
CA ASN A 101 6.70 -5.46 -23.81
C ASN A 101 6.47 -6.94 -24.13
N LYS A 102 6.10 -7.74 -23.13
CA LYS A 102 5.69 -9.13 -23.37
C LYS A 102 4.47 -9.19 -24.30
N SER A 103 3.43 -8.42 -24.00
CA SER A 103 2.22 -8.34 -24.82
C SER A 103 2.49 -7.89 -26.25
N LEU A 104 3.37 -6.90 -26.44
CA LEU A 104 3.76 -6.40 -27.76
C LEU A 104 4.55 -7.46 -28.54
N ASN A 105 5.47 -8.16 -27.88
CA ASN A 105 6.29 -9.21 -28.51
C ASN A 105 5.47 -10.45 -28.88
N THR A 106 4.46 -10.81 -28.09
CA THR A 106 3.61 -11.98 -28.36
C THR A 106 2.40 -11.65 -29.23
N GLY A 107 2.10 -10.36 -29.44
CA GLY A 107 0.88 -9.92 -30.12
C GLY A 107 -0.40 -10.24 -29.34
N THR A 108 -0.32 -10.44 -28.03
CA THR A 108 -1.46 -10.85 -27.20
C THR A 108 -1.71 -9.89 -26.04
N LEU A 109 -2.97 -9.50 -25.87
CA LEU A 109 -3.46 -8.68 -24.75
C LEU A 109 -4.37 -9.51 -23.82
N PRO A 110 -4.40 -9.21 -22.51
CA PRO A 110 -5.38 -9.76 -21.59
C PRO A 110 -6.80 -9.52 -22.09
N ASP A 111 -7.68 -10.50 -21.91
CA ASP A 111 -9.07 -10.38 -22.38
C ASP A 111 -9.82 -9.30 -21.60
N GLU A 112 -9.51 -9.13 -20.31
CA GLU A 112 -10.10 -8.08 -19.47
C GLU A 112 -9.78 -6.68 -19.99
N TRP A 113 -8.65 -6.50 -20.69
CA TRP A 113 -8.24 -5.20 -21.25
C TRP A 113 -8.95 -4.87 -22.56
N LYS A 114 -9.61 -5.85 -23.17
CA LYS A 114 -10.42 -5.71 -24.39
C LYS A 114 -11.88 -5.41 -24.06
N LEU A 115 -12.31 -5.63 -22.82
CA LEU A 115 -13.68 -5.39 -22.36
C LEU A 115 -13.87 -3.92 -21.95
N ALA A 116 -14.99 -3.32 -22.34
CA ALA A 116 -15.33 -1.94 -21.99
C ALA A 116 -16.74 -1.83 -21.42
N ASN A 117 -16.90 -1.01 -20.38
CA ASN A 117 -18.24 -0.62 -19.91
C ASN A 117 -18.81 0.43 -20.89
N VAL A 118 -19.98 0.14 -21.47
CA VAL A 118 -20.66 1.05 -22.39
C VAL A 118 -21.56 1.99 -21.61
N VAL A 119 -21.27 3.29 -21.69
CA VAL A 119 -22.07 4.33 -21.04
C VAL A 119 -22.81 5.16 -22.09
N PRO A 120 -24.15 5.12 -22.14
CA PRO A 120 -24.94 5.99 -22.99
C PRO A 120 -24.79 7.46 -22.55
N ILE A 121 -24.33 8.33 -23.46
CA ILE A 121 -24.33 9.78 -23.26
C ILE A 121 -25.33 10.44 -24.20
N HIS A 122 -26.30 11.15 -23.63
CA HIS A 122 -27.27 11.95 -24.38
C HIS A 122 -26.54 13.03 -25.19
N LYS A 123 -26.83 13.11 -26.50
CA LYS A 123 -26.26 14.11 -27.40
C LYS A 123 -27.16 15.35 -27.46
N LYS A 124 -28.38 15.18 -27.98
CA LYS A 124 -29.39 16.21 -28.27
C LYS A 124 -30.72 15.52 -28.63
N GLY A 125 -31.85 16.24 -28.60
CA GLY A 125 -33.17 15.68 -28.92
C GLY A 125 -33.88 15.07 -27.70
N ASN A 126 -34.96 14.32 -27.91
CA ASN A 126 -35.71 13.69 -26.81
C ASN A 126 -34.83 12.66 -26.09
N ALA A 127 -34.71 12.79 -24.76
CA ALA A 127 -33.93 11.89 -23.91
C ALA A 127 -34.56 10.50 -23.75
N GLU A 128 -35.80 10.32 -24.18
CA GLU A 128 -36.46 9.01 -24.18
C GLU A 128 -35.98 8.12 -25.33
N TYR A 129 -35.40 8.67 -26.42
CA TYR A 129 -35.08 7.88 -27.60
C TYR A 129 -33.62 7.43 -27.64
N THR A 130 -33.40 6.13 -27.88
CA THR A 130 -32.05 5.51 -27.97
C THR A 130 -31.15 6.17 -29.01
N GLU A 131 -31.71 6.62 -30.14
CA GLU A 131 -31.00 7.28 -31.24
C GLU A 131 -30.32 8.62 -30.86
N ASN A 132 -30.83 9.25 -29.81
CA ASN A 132 -30.33 10.54 -29.32
C ASN A 132 -29.11 10.39 -28.40
N TYR A 133 -28.59 9.16 -28.22
CA TYR A 133 -27.42 8.86 -27.40
C TYR A 133 -26.21 8.49 -28.25
N ARG A 134 -25.02 8.54 -27.65
CA ARG A 134 -23.81 7.86 -28.13
C ARG A 134 -23.31 6.86 -27.11
N PRO A 135 -22.74 5.73 -27.56
CA PRO A 135 -21.95 4.90 -26.67
C PRO A 135 -20.63 5.61 -26.35
N ILE A 136 -20.23 5.59 -25.08
CA ILE A 136 -18.86 5.84 -24.64
C ILE A 136 -18.31 4.56 -24.02
N TYR A 137 -17.21 4.08 -24.58
CA TYR A 137 -16.55 2.85 -24.14
C TYR A 137 -15.49 3.16 -23.08
N LEU A 138 -15.74 2.70 -21.85
CA LEU A 138 -14.80 2.83 -20.73
C LEU A 138 -13.93 1.58 -20.61
N LEU A 139 -12.84 1.55 -21.37
CA LEU A 139 -11.77 0.55 -21.23
C LEU A 139 -10.99 0.75 -19.92
N PRO A 140 -10.39 -0.32 -19.35
CA PRO A 140 -9.38 -0.24 -18.29
C PRO A 140 -8.33 0.81 -18.59
N ILE A 141 -7.96 1.60 -17.58
CA ILE A 141 -7.02 2.71 -17.77
C ILE A 141 -5.65 2.19 -18.16
N VAL A 142 -5.24 1.04 -17.62
CA VAL A 142 -3.96 0.39 -17.97
C VAL A 142 -3.90 0.03 -19.46
N SER A 143 -5.02 -0.43 -20.04
CA SER A 143 -5.13 -0.67 -21.49
C SER A 143 -4.90 0.62 -22.29
N LYS A 144 -5.54 1.72 -21.88
CA LYS A 144 -5.35 3.05 -22.51
C LYS A 144 -3.94 3.61 -22.34
N VAL A 145 -3.24 3.26 -21.26
CA VAL A 145 -1.83 3.62 -21.05
C VAL A 145 -0.97 2.92 -22.10
N LEU A 146 -1.17 1.61 -22.32
CA LEU A 146 -0.48 0.87 -23.38
C LEU A 146 -0.77 1.46 -24.77
N GLU A 147 -2.05 1.71 -25.09
CA GLU A 147 -2.44 2.38 -26.35
C GLU A 147 -1.70 3.70 -26.55
N ARG A 148 -1.60 4.51 -25.48
CA ARG A 148 -0.89 5.80 -25.53
C ARG A 148 0.61 5.62 -25.74
N CYS A 149 1.23 4.65 -25.07
CA CYS A 149 2.65 4.34 -25.23
C CYS A 149 2.96 3.90 -26.66
N VAL A 150 2.16 3.00 -27.23
CA VAL A 150 2.28 2.56 -28.62
C VAL A 150 2.06 3.74 -29.57
N LEU A 151 1.00 4.52 -29.37
CA LEU A 151 0.73 5.71 -30.18
C LEU A 151 1.90 6.68 -30.17
N ASN A 152 2.49 6.98 -29.01
CA ASN A 152 3.63 7.89 -28.92
C ASN A 152 4.84 7.41 -29.75
N ASN A 153 5.06 6.10 -29.83
CA ASN A 153 6.15 5.49 -30.60
C ASN A 153 5.89 5.52 -32.11
N ILE A 154 4.65 5.30 -32.55
CA ILE A 154 4.32 5.23 -33.99
C ILE A 154 3.87 6.57 -34.59
N LYS A 155 3.47 7.54 -33.76
CA LYS A 155 2.83 8.78 -34.22
C LYS A 155 3.72 9.58 -35.17
N CYS A 156 5.02 9.70 -34.90
CA CYS A 156 5.94 10.44 -35.76
C CYS A 156 6.03 9.82 -37.16
N HIS A 157 6.07 8.50 -37.23
CA HIS A 157 6.07 7.76 -38.49
C HIS A 157 4.73 7.91 -39.24
N LEU A 158 3.60 7.75 -38.54
CA LEU A 158 2.27 7.93 -39.14
C LEU A 158 2.06 9.35 -39.70
N HIS A 159 2.59 10.37 -39.02
CA HIS A 159 2.52 11.75 -39.50
C HIS A 159 3.18 11.99 -40.87
N GLN A 160 4.16 11.15 -41.25
CA GLN A 160 4.84 11.26 -42.54
C GLN A 160 4.05 10.59 -43.67
N LEU A 161 3.22 9.61 -43.34
CA LEU A 161 2.46 8.81 -44.33
C LEU A 161 1.05 9.37 -44.60
N VAL A 162 0.51 10.17 -43.67
CA VAL A 162 -0.85 10.68 -43.81
C VAL A 162 -0.87 11.99 -44.59
N HIS A 163 -1.65 12.01 -45.67
CA HIS A 163 -1.79 13.17 -46.55
C HIS A 163 -2.34 14.42 -45.81
N ASN A 164 -1.89 15.60 -46.24
CA ASN A 164 -2.23 16.88 -45.60
C ASN A 164 -3.74 17.20 -45.57
N SER A 165 -4.53 16.57 -46.45
CA SER A 165 -5.99 16.69 -46.50
C SER A 165 -6.74 15.78 -45.51
N GLN A 166 -6.05 15.04 -44.63
CA GLN A 166 -6.72 14.27 -43.56
C GLN A 166 -7.14 15.22 -42.42
N HIS A 167 -8.45 15.29 -42.17
CA HIS A 167 -9.05 16.22 -41.19
C HIS A 167 -9.55 15.50 -39.91
N GLY A 168 -9.42 14.19 -39.82
CA GLY A 168 -9.76 13.38 -38.64
C GLY A 168 -8.52 12.83 -37.95
N PHE A 169 -8.54 12.74 -36.61
CA PHE A 169 -7.47 12.16 -35.77
C PHE A 169 -6.16 12.95 -35.67
N PHE A 170 -6.12 14.19 -36.18
CA PHE A 170 -4.99 15.12 -36.01
C PHE A 170 -5.38 16.32 -35.14
N THR A 171 -4.51 16.69 -34.21
CA THR A 171 -4.70 17.90 -33.38
C THR A 171 -4.73 19.16 -34.25
N GLY A 172 -5.78 19.97 -34.12
CA GLY A 172 -5.93 21.24 -34.83
C GLY A 172 -6.60 21.17 -36.21
N LYS A 173 -6.93 19.96 -36.72
CA LYS A 173 -7.76 19.78 -37.91
C LYS A 173 -9.08 19.15 -37.49
N SER A 174 -10.18 19.88 -37.63
CA SER A 174 -11.54 19.39 -37.41
C SER A 174 -12.26 19.20 -38.74
N TRP A 175 -13.06 18.13 -38.85
CA TRP A 175 -13.89 17.85 -40.02
C TRP A 175 -14.75 19.08 -40.37
N PRO A 176 -14.77 19.56 -41.62
CA PRO A 176 -15.71 20.60 -42.03
C PRO A 176 -17.15 20.10 -41.78
N PRO A 177 -18.09 20.94 -41.33
CA PRO A 177 -19.46 20.49 -41.10
C PRO A 177 -20.00 19.80 -42.36
N GLY A 178 -20.32 18.51 -42.27
CA GLY A 178 -20.99 17.80 -43.36
C GLY A 178 -22.26 18.56 -43.74
N SER A 179 -22.58 18.61 -45.03
CA SER A 179 -23.78 19.25 -45.55
C SER A 179 -25.00 18.83 -44.71
N LYS A 180 -25.73 19.82 -44.19
CA LYS A 180 -26.97 19.57 -43.42
C LYS A 180 -27.87 18.67 -44.25
N GLY A 181 -28.17 17.47 -43.75
CA GLY A 181 -29.26 16.65 -44.28
C GLY A 181 -30.54 17.49 -44.32
N SER A 182 -31.40 17.21 -45.30
CA SER A 182 -32.65 17.93 -45.54
C SER A 182 -33.44 18.11 -44.25
N GLN A 183 -33.84 19.35 -43.99
CA GLN A 183 -34.53 19.75 -42.77
C GLN A 183 -35.90 19.05 -42.71
N GLY A 184 -36.07 18.14 -41.76
CA GLY A 184 -37.35 17.47 -41.51
C GLY A 184 -38.49 18.47 -41.31
N ILE A 185 -39.65 18.14 -41.87
CA ILE A 185 -40.86 18.97 -41.88
C ILE A 185 -41.24 19.36 -40.44
N ARG A 186 -41.42 20.66 -40.19
CA ARG A 186 -41.69 21.23 -38.86
C ARG A 186 -43.07 20.78 -38.36
N GLY A 187 -43.11 19.99 -37.28
CA GLY A 187 -44.35 19.67 -36.56
C GLY A 187 -45.04 20.93 -36.01
N LYS A 188 -46.38 20.95 -36.05
CA LYS A 188 -47.20 22.08 -35.58
C LYS A 188 -46.95 22.36 -34.08
N ARG A 189 -46.86 23.64 -33.74
CA ARG A 189 -46.62 24.17 -32.38
C ARG A 189 -47.79 23.79 -31.45
N GLY A 190 -47.50 23.08 -30.36
CA GLY A 190 -48.47 22.85 -29.27
C GLY A 190 -48.85 24.15 -28.55
N SER A 191 -50.10 24.25 -28.11
CA SER A 191 -50.64 25.40 -27.38
C SER A 191 -49.98 25.57 -26.00
N GLN A 192 -49.75 26.83 -25.62
CA GLN A 192 -49.12 27.22 -24.37
C GLN A 192 -50.09 27.02 -23.19
N GLY A 193 -49.64 26.31 -22.15
CA GLY A 193 -50.41 26.15 -20.91
C GLY A 193 -50.61 27.46 -20.13
N PRO A 194 -51.69 27.58 -19.34
CA PRO A 194 -52.04 28.82 -18.66
C PRO A 194 -51.04 29.21 -17.57
N ARG A 195 -50.82 30.52 -17.44
CA ARG A 195 -49.89 31.17 -16.51
C ARG A 195 -50.52 31.27 -15.11
N GLY A 196 -49.85 30.72 -14.10
CA GLY A 196 -50.28 30.81 -12.70
C GLY A 196 -50.39 32.25 -12.18
N GLY A 197 -51.44 32.53 -11.40
CA GLY A 197 -51.78 33.84 -10.86
C GLY A 197 -50.78 34.37 -9.82
N ARG A 198 -50.67 35.70 -9.76
CA ARG A 198 -49.79 36.47 -8.87
C ARG A 198 -50.40 36.56 -7.46
N GLY A 199 -49.64 36.19 -6.42
CA GLY A 199 -50.08 36.30 -5.02
C GLY A 199 -50.23 37.76 -4.56
N TYR A 200 -51.22 38.00 -3.71
CA TYR A 200 -51.55 39.31 -3.13
C TYR A 200 -50.58 39.71 -2.00
N ASN A 201 -50.18 40.99 -1.98
CA ASN A 201 -49.40 41.61 -0.91
C ASN A 201 -50.24 41.77 0.37
N GLY A 202 -49.66 41.43 1.52
CA GLY A 202 -50.25 41.66 2.84
C GLY A 202 -50.28 43.14 3.22
N THR A 203 -51.34 43.53 3.94
CA THR A 203 -51.61 44.88 4.43
C THR A 203 -50.63 45.28 5.56
N LYS A 204 -50.21 46.54 5.53
CA LYS A 204 -49.31 47.18 6.49
C LYS A 204 -50.09 47.53 7.77
N GLY A 205 -49.65 47.04 8.92
CA GLY A 205 -50.26 47.30 10.22
C GLY A 205 -50.11 48.76 10.69
N ASP A 206 -51.14 49.24 11.38
CA ASP A 206 -51.30 50.62 11.85
C ASP A 206 -50.28 51.04 12.92
N ARG A 207 -49.96 52.33 12.88
CA ARG A 207 -48.96 53.00 13.72
C ARG A 207 -49.62 53.45 15.04
N GLY A 208 -49.12 52.96 16.17
CA GLY A 208 -49.56 53.40 17.50
C GLY A 208 -49.27 54.89 17.77
N ALA A 209 -50.16 55.53 18.52
CA ALA A 209 -50.10 56.94 18.89
C ALA A 209 -48.85 57.27 19.75
N PRO A 210 -48.21 58.45 19.57
CA PRO A 210 -47.09 58.87 20.42
C PRO A 210 -47.55 59.21 21.84
N GLY A 211 -46.83 58.72 22.85
CA GLY A 211 -47.01 59.11 24.25
C GLY A 211 -46.62 60.57 24.52
N PRO A 212 -47.14 61.19 25.59
CA PRO A 212 -46.95 62.60 25.87
C PRO A 212 -45.49 62.96 26.18
N ARG A 213 -45.13 64.18 25.75
CA ARG A 213 -43.81 64.80 25.89
C ARG A 213 -43.48 65.01 27.38
N GLY A 214 -42.42 64.35 27.84
CA GLY A 214 -41.79 64.65 29.13
C GLY A 214 -41.13 66.03 29.13
N ILE A 215 -41.39 66.78 30.19
CA ILE A 215 -40.80 68.08 30.53
C ILE A 215 -39.27 68.04 30.53
N LYS A 216 -38.67 69.05 29.91
CA LYS A 216 -37.23 69.28 29.76
C LYS A 216 -36.65 69.64 31.13
N GLY A 217 -35.82 68.75 31.69
CA GLY A 217 -34.97 69.06 32.84
C GLY A 217 -33.74 69.86 32.40
N ASP A 218 -33.42 70.89 33.17
CA ASP A 218 -32.37 71.86 32.91
C ASP A 218 -30.97 71.24 32.88
N ALA A 219 -30.12 71.84 32.05
CA ALA A 219 -28.76 71.41 31.79
C ALA A 219 -27.86 71.60 33.02
N GLY A 220 -27.49 70.49 33.64
CA GLY A 220 -26.26 70.39 34.42
C GLY A 220 -25.11 70.02 33.50
N ASP A 221 -24.37 71.02 33.03
CA ASP A 221 -23.10 70.86 32.33
C ASP A 221 -22.05 70.27 33.28
N ILE A 222 -21.91 68.94 33.23
CA ILE A 222 -20.66 68.26 33.51
C ILE A 222 -20.37 67.42 32.28
N MET A 223 -19.36 67.82 31.51
CA MET A 223 -18.80 67.05 30.40
C MET A 223 -18.33 65.66 30.89
N LYS A 224 -19.25 64.70 31.01
CA LYS A 224 -18.90 63.27 31.00
C LYS A 224 -18.82 62.84 29.55
N SER A 225 -17.62 62.45 29.12
CA SER A 225 -17.35 61.97 27.78
C SER A 225 -18.41 60.94 27.36
N LYS A 226 -18.98 61.10 26.15
CA LYS A 226 -19.80 60.07 25.46
C LYS A 226 -18.94 58.88 25.03
N GLU A 227 -18.01 58.44 25.87
CA GLU A 227 -17.20 57.27 25.58
C GLU A 227 -18.03 56.02 25.94
N ALA A 228 -18.04 55.06 25.02
CA ALA A 228 -18.72 53.78 25.16
C ALA A 228 -17.68 52.70 24.89
N PRO A 229 -17.80 51.47 25.44
CA PRO A 229 -16.79 50.44 25.28
C PRO A 229 -16.51 50.17 23.79
N PRO A 230 -15.27 49.80 23.44
CA PRO A 230 -14.87 49.61 22.05
C PRO A 230 -15.60 48.39 21.48
N LYS A 231 -16.01 48.44 20.21
CA LYS A 231 -16.62 47.28 19.53
C LYS A 231 -15.72 46.84 18.39
N ILE A 232 -15.31 45.57 18.40
CA ILE A 232 -14.56 44.96 17.30
C ILE A 232 -15.49 44.86 16.09
N THR A 233 -15.16 45.59 15.02
CA THR A 233 -15.94 45.66 13.76
C THR A 233 -15.37 44.76 12.68
N THR A 234 -14.07 44.48 12.72
CA THR A 234 -13.40 43.59 11.77
C THR A 234 -12.55 42.61 12.56
N HIS A 235 -12.74 41.32 12.32
CA HIS A 235 -12.00 40.25 12.97
C HIS A 235 -11.77 39.10 11.97
N PRO A 236 -10.74 38.27 12.17
CA PRO A 236 -10.55 37.08 11.35
C PRO A 236 -11.61 36.01 11.65
N PRO A 237 -11.67 34.92 10.87
CA PRO A 237 -12.44 33.72 11.24
C PRO A 237 -11.98 33.18 12.60
N LYS A 238 -12.88 32.56 13.38
CA LYS A 238 -12.54 31.97 14.70
C LYS A 238 -11.43 30.90 14.63
N ILE A 239 -11.34 30.18 13.51
CA ILE A 239 -10.32 29.17 13.26
C ILE A 239 -9.75 29.38 11.87
N ILE A 240 -8.42 29.35 11.74
CA ILE A 240 -7.71 29.50 10.48
C ILE A 240 -6.88 28.24 10.22
N PHE A 241 -7.11 27.60 9.08
CA PHE A 241 -6.32 26.47 8.58
C PHE A 241 -5.28 26.96 7.57
N ILE A 242 -4.00 26.75 7.85
CA ILE A 242 -2.91 27.30 7.03
C ILE A 242 -1.80 26.27 6.76
N ASN A 243 -1.12 26.40 5.62
CA ASN A 243 0.10 25.65 5.32
C ASN A 243 1.32 26.37 5.88
N GLU A 244 2.37 25.63 6.22
CA GLU A 244 3.66 26.23 6.60
C GLU A 244 4.29 27.02 5.44
N GLY A 245 4.97 28.12 5.78
CA GLY A 245 5.64 29.00 4.81
C GLY A 245 4.72 29.99 4.09
N VAL A 246 3.42 30.01 4.39
CA VAL A 246 2.47 30.98 3.81
C VAL A 246 2.47 32.29 4.60
N ASN A 247 2.33 33.43 3.91
CA ASN A 247 2.14 34.72 4.57
C ASN A 247 0.72 34.84 5.14
N LEU A 248 0.58 35.18 6.42
CA LEU A 248 -0.71 35.32 7.10
C LEU A 248 -0.88 36.73 7.67
N THR A 249 -2.02 37.36 7.42
CA THR A 249 -2.38 38.64 8.04
C THR A 249 -3.68 38.48 8.82
N LEU A 250 -3.65 38.79 10.11
CA LEU A 250 -4.82 38.82 10.98
C LEU A 250 -5.21 40.27 11.22
N ASN A 251 -6.38 40.67 10.71
CA ASN A 251 -6.90 42.02 10.90
C ASN A 251 -7.84 42.04 12.11
N CYS A 252 -7.59 42.94 13.05
CA CYS A 252 -8.51 43.25 14.13
C CYS A 252 -8.69 44.75 14.28
N ILE A 253 -9.88 45.23 13.94
CA ILE A 253 -10.23 46.65 13.96
C ILE A 253 -11.42 46.81 14.89
N ALA A 254 -11.33 47.79 15.78
CA ALA A 254 -12.43 48.22 16.64
C ALA A 254 -12.75 49.69 16.40
N ASN A 255 -14.02 50.05 16.53
CA ASN A 255 -14.44 51.46 16.53
C ASN A 255 -14.16 52.11 17.90
N ARG A 256 -14.23 53.46 17.94
CA ARG A 256 -14.15 54.25 19.20
C ARG A 256 -12.83 54.10 19.98
N LEU A 257 -11.71 53.97 19.27
CA LEU A 257 -10.35 54.02 19.81
C LEU A 257 -9.81 55.47 19.77
N PRO A 258 -9.05 55.94 20.78
CA PRO A 258 -8.49 57.29 20.78
C PRO A 258 -7.48 57.48 19.64
N SER A 259 -7.51 58.65 18.99
CA SER A 259 -6.69 59.03 17.82
C SER A 259 -5.17 59.11 18.06
N ALA A 260 -4.67 58.62 19.20
CA ALA A 260 -3.27 58.64 19.60
C ALA A 260 -2.80 57.23 20.02
N LEU A 261 -2.61 56.33 19.06
CA LEU A 261 -1.80 55.11 19.25
C LEU A 261 -0.47 55.28 18.48
N LYS A 262 0.47 56.02 19.09
CA LYS A 262 1.87 56.05 18.66
C LYS A 262 2.59 54.80 19.19
N ARG A 263 3.33 54.15 18.28
CA ARG A 263 4.32 53.06 18.46
C ARG A 263 3.80 51.70 18.95
N GLY A 264 3.53 50.85 17.95
CA GLY A 264 3.93 49.44 18.01
C GLY A 264 2.92 48.43 18.59
N LYS A 265 1.70 48.34 18.04
CA LYS A 265 0.87 47.12 17.98
C LYS A 265 -0.37 47.42 17.14
N GLY A 266 -0.24 47.19 15.83
CA GLY A 266 -1.22 47.59 14.84
C GLY A 266 -2.54 46.83 14.93
N THR A 267 -3.55 47.38 14.25
CA THR A 267 -4.82 46.70 13.90
C THR A 267 -4.63 45.43 13.05
N ARG A 268 -3.39 45.06 12.74
CA ARG A 268 -3.02 43.92 11.89
C ARG A 268 -1.80 43.22 12.47
N LEU A 269 -1.88 41.90 12.60
CA LEU A 269 -0.74 41.02 12.91
C LEU A 269 -0.35 40.29 11.63
N HIS A 270 0.87 40.54 11.14
CA HIS A 270 1.39 39.93 9.92
C HIS A 270 2.50 38.92 10.25
N PHE A 271 2.37 37.72 9.70
CA PHE A 271 3.41 36.69 9.68
C PHE A 271 3.89 36.52 8.25
N THR A 272 5.16 36.78 8.01
CA THR A 272 5.84 36.40 6.77
C THR A 272 6.35 34.98 6.92
N LYS A 273 6.03 34.09 5.97
CA LYS A 273 6.35 32.65 6.01
C LYS A 273 6.08 32.01 7.37
N ILE A 274 4.81 31.90 7.75
CA ILE A 274 4.42 31.40 9.07
C ILE A 274 4.92 29.97 9.32
N THR A 275 5.53 29.73 10.48
CA THR A 275 6.07 28.43 10.89
C THR A 275 5.23 27.79 11.99
N TYR A 276 5.40 26.48 12.19
CA TYR A 276 4.60 25.69 13.13
C TYR A 276 4.59 26.23 14.58
N ASN A 277 5.61 26.98 14.99
CA ASN A 277 5.70 27.61 16.31
C ASN A 277 4.64 28.72 16.55
N LYS A 278 3.96 29.19 15.49
CA LYS A 278 2.85 30.16 15.57
C LYS A 278 1.48 29.47 15.68
N LYS A 279 1.43 28.16 15.95
CA LYS A 279 0.17 27.49 16.27
C LYS A 279 -0.35 27.98 17.63
N GLY A 280 -1.66 28.13 17.76
CA GLY A 280 -2.26 28.47 19.05
C GLY A 280 -3.44 29.44 18.95
N LYS A 281 -3.91 29.87 20.12
CA LYS A 281 -4.96 30.87 20.25
C LYS A 281 -4.33 32.26 20.35
N TYR A 282 -4.82 33.18 19.55
CA TYR A 282 -4.47 34.59 19.55
C TYR A 282 -5.70 35.38 19.97
N LYS A 283 -5.52 36.34 20.87
CA LYS A 283 -6.59 37.21 21.34
C LYS A 283 -6.38 38.60 20.80
N CYS A 284 -7.34 39.10 20.04
CA CYS A 284 -7.44 40.53 19.79
C CYS A 284 -8.06 41.19 21.01
N LEU A 285 -7.48 42.31 21.46
CA LEU A 285 -7.95 43.08 22.58
C LEU A 285 -8.07 44.55 22.18
N ALA A 286 -9.28 45.10 22.25
CA ALA A 286 -9.56 46.51 22.08
C ALA A 286 -9.99 47.10 23.43
N ARG A 287 -9.39 48.22 23.83
CA ARG A 287 -9.67 48.86 25.12
C ARG A 287 -9.76 50.38 24.94
N ASN A 288 -10.69 51.01 25.66
CA ASN A 288 -10.71 52.44 25.86
C ASN A 288 -10.94 52.77 27.35
N SER A 289 -11.14 54.04 27.67
CA SER A 289 -11.43 54.57 29.02
C SER A 289 -12.68 53.97 29.67
N VAL A 290 -13.60 53.41 28.88
CA VAL A 290 -14.92 52.96 29.34
C VAL A 290 -15.05 51.44 29.37
N GLY A 291 -14.31 50.70 28.55
CA GLY A 291 -14.32 49.24 28.62
C GLY A 291 -13.40 48.53 27.64
N MET A 292 -13.62 47.22 27.51
CA MET A 292 -12.77 46.32 26.75
C MET A 292 -13.59 45.32 25.94
N ALA A 293 -13.18 45.06 24.70
CA ALA A 293 -13.71 44.00 23.86
C ALA A 293 -12.58 43.08 23.41
N SER A 294 -12.86 41.79 23.29
CA SER A 294 -11.89 40.81 22.83
C SER A 294 -12.47 39.83 21.83
N PHE A 295 -11.62 39.34 20.93
CA PHE A 295 -11.96 38.28 19.98
C PHE A 295 -10.83 37.26 19.88
N ASP A 296 -11.13 35.99 20.07
CA ASP A 296 -10.16 34.91 20.00
C ASP A 296 -10.16 34.24 18.62
N VAL A 297 -8.97 34.02 18.08
CA VAL A 297 -8.72 33.27 16.84
C VAL A 297 -7.72 32.14 17.09
N LYS A 298 -7.99 30.95 16.55
CA LYS A 298 -7.09 29.80 16.64
C LYS A 298 -6.41 29.55 15.30
N ILE A 299 -5.09 29.60 15.25
CA ILE A 299 -4.29 29.19 14.09
C ILE A 299 -4.01 27.70 14.20
N ILE A 300 -4.33 26.95 13.15
CA ILE A 300 -4.06 25.52 13.05
C ILE A 300 -3.40 25.22 11.70
N PHE A 301 -2.30 24.49 11.74
CA PHE A 301 -1.64 24.03 10.52
C PHE A 301 -2.43 22.85 9.93
N LYS A 302 -2.80 22.96 8.65
CA LYS A 302 -3.46 21.87 7.92
C LYS A 302 -2.42 20.97 7.27
N VAL A 303 -2.71 19.68 7.27
CA VAL A 303 -1.91 18.67 6.60
C VAL A 303 -2.86 17.90 5.68
N PRO A 304 -2.83 18.16 4.35
CA PRO A 304 -3.48 17.30 3.39
C PRO A 304 -3.00 15.85 3.57
N PRO A 305 -3.78 14.83 3.21
CA PRO A 305 -3.38 13.45 3.41
C PRO A 305 -2.08 13.15 2.66
N ARG A 306 -1.06 12.69 3.39
CA ARG A 306 0.26 12.32 2.87
C ARG A 306 0.53 10.85 3.14
N ARG A 307 1.00 10.12 2.12
CA ARG A 307 1.41 8.73 2.25
C ARG A 307 2.64 8.62 3.16
N LEU A 308 2.61 7.65 4.06
CA LEU A 308 3.76 7.19 4.85
C LEU A 308 4.23 5.83 4.30
N SER A 309 5.48 5.47 4.59
CA SER A 309 5.98 4.14 4.28
C SER A 309 5.32 3.09 5.20
N SER A 310 5.03 1.92 4.63
CA SER A 310 4.51 0.76 5.37
C SER A 310 5.45 -0.41 5.21
N ARG A 311 5.59 -1.21 6.27
CA ARG A 311 6.26 -2.51 6.23
C ARG A 311 5.24 -3.61 5.90
N GLU A 312 5.73 -4.75 5.46
CA GLU A 312 4.95 -5.97 5.33
C GLU A 312 4.37 -6.38 6.69
N THR A 313 3.06 -6.64 6.72
CA THR A 313 2.37 -7.12 7.92
C THR A 313 2.29 -8.64 7.86
N ILE A 314 3.09 -9.32 8.68
CA ILE A 314 3.11 -10.79 8.77
C ILE A 314 2.11 -11.23 9.82
N VAL A 315 1.20 -12.14 9.45
CA VAL A 315 0.18 -12.68 10.35
C VAL A 315 0.04 -14.19 10.15
N TYR A 316 -0.14 -14.92 11.25
CA TYR A 316 -0.41 -16.35 11.20
C TYR A 316 -1.88 -16.65 10.92
N LYS A 317 -2.13 -17.73 10.18
CA LYS A 317 -3.47 -18.23 9.87
C LYS A 317 -4.26 -18.47 11.15
N GLY A 318 -5.53 -18.06 11.17
CA GLY A 318 -6.41 -18.15 12.33
C GLY A 318 -6.39 -16.94 13.25
N ASN A 319 -5.27 -16.21 13.32
CA ASN A 319 -5.13 -15.03 14.17
C ASN A 319 -5.89 -13.82 13.63
N ALA A 320 -6.12 -12.84 14.51
CA ALA A 320 -6.71 -11.56 14.16
C ALA A 320 -5.64 -10.52 13.81
N VAL A 321 -5.95 -9.58 12.92
CA VAL A 321 -5.08 -8.43 12.60
C VAL A 321 -5.88 -7.15 12.39
N ASN A 322 -5.30 -6.04 12.81
CA ASN A 322 -5.81 -4.68 12.61
C ASN A 322 -4.85 -3.91 11.70
N LEU A 323 -5.25 -3.68 10.45
CA LEU A 323 -4.44 -2.91 9.50
C LEU A 323 -4.75 -1.42 9.64
N GLN A 324 -3.70 -0.64 9.90
CA GLN A 324 -3.74 0.81 9.93
C GLN A 324 -3.35 1.37 8.57
N CYS A 325 -4.01 2.45 8.15
CA CYS A 325 -3.68 3.12 6.90
C CYS A 325 -2.49 4.07 7.16
N PRO A 326 -1.33 3.89 6.49
CA PRO A 326 -0.13 4.68 6.69
C PRO A 326 -0.27 6.06 6.02
N VAL A 327 -1.11 6.92 6.61
CA VAL A 327 -1.42 8.27 6.12
C VAL A 327 -1.32 9.28 7.25
N ASP A 328 -0.51 10.32 7.03
CA ASP A 328 -0.45 11.50 7.91
C ASP A 328 -1.39 12.59 7.39
N SER A 329 -2.24 13.14 8.26
CA SER A 329 -3.22 14.17 7.88
C SER A 329 -3.78 14.94 9.07
N TYR A 330 -4.12 16.21 8.83
CA TYR A 330 -4.82 17.04 9.79
C TYR A 330 -5.78 18.04 9.11
N PRO A 331 -7.08 18.07 9.49
CA PRO A 331 -7.78 17.12 10.37
C PRO A 331 -7.68 15.68 9.88
N ALA A 332 -7.88 14.73 10.81
CA ALA A 332 -7.75 13.30 10.56
C ALA A 332 -8.58 12.89 9.33
N ALA A 333 -7.94 12.17 8.41
CA ALA A 333 -8.58 11.66 7.21
C ALA A 333 -9.60 10.57 7.52
N LYS A 334 -10.71 10.57 6.77
CA LYS A 334 -11.60 9.42 6.66
C LYS A 334 -10.91 8.37 5.79
N ILE A 335 -10.86 7.14 6.28
CA ILE A 335 -10.16 6.04 5.60
C ILE A 335 -11.16 5.15 4.87
N ARG A 336 -10.82 4.74 3.65
CA ARG A 336 -11.54 3.74 2.85
C ARG A 336 -10.57 2.68 2.38
N TRP A 337 -10.83 1.42 2.69
CA TRP A 337 -10.02 0.29 2.27
C TRP A 337 -10.57 -0.37 1.00
N ILE A 338 -9.68 -0.90 0.17
CA ILE A 338 -9.96 -1.56 -1.10
C ILE A 338 -8.99 -2.73 -1.24
N LYS A 339 -9.50 -3.92 -1.56
CA LYS A 339 -8.69 -5.07 -2.02
C LYS A 339 -9.26 -5.51 -3.37
N PRO A 340 -8.50 -5.43 -4.47
CA PRO A 340 -8.98 -5.87 -5.77
C PRO A 340 -9.52 -7.31 -5.71
N GLY A 341 -10.71 -7.54 -6.25
CA GLY A 341 -11.36 -8.85 -6.26
C GLY A 341 -11.87 -9.36 -4.90
N TYR A 342 -11.87 -8.53 -3.84
CA TYR A 342 -12.37 -8.92 -2.52
C TYR A 342 -13.28 -7.83 -1.91
N THR A 343 -14.51 -8.19 -1.56
CA THR A 343 -15.48 -7.26 -0.97
C THR A 343 -15.25 -7.10 0.53
N ILE A 344 -14.87 -5.89 0.94
CA ILE A 344 -14.62 -5.52 2.35
C ILE A 344 -15.94 -5.29 3.07
N SER A 345 -16.58 -6.39 3.44
CA SER A 345 -17.72 -6.51 4.38
C SER A 345 -18.23 -7.96 4.42
N ASN A 346 -17.36 -8.91 4.06
CA ASN A 346 -17.70 -10.33 3.99
C ASN A 346 -17.10 -11.05 5.21
N GLY A 347 -17.95 -11.67 6.04
CA GLY A 347 -17.56 -12.58 7.11
C GLY A 347 -16.54 -12.00 8.12
N ASP A 348 -15.29 -12.46 8.00
CA ASP A 348 -14.21 -12.21 8.97
C ASP A 348 -13.53 -10.82 8.82
N VAL A 349 -13.85 -10.05 7.76
CA VAL A 349 -13.21 -8.75 7.46
C VAL A 349 -14.19 -7.59 7.62
N ALA A 350 -13.85 -6.62 8.47
CA ALA A 350 -14.69 -5.46 8.75
C ALA A 350 -13.87 -4.17 8.92
N MET A 351 -14.44 -3.03 8.51
CA MET A 351 -13.88 -1.71 8.82
C MET A 351 -14.44 -1.20 10.15
N VAL A 352 -13.57 -0.91 11.11
CA VAL A 352 -13.94 -0.33 12.41
C VAL A 352 -13.01 0.84 12.70
N ASN A 353 -13.57 2.04 12.94
CA ASN A 353 -12.81 3.25 13.28
C ASN A 353 -11.59 3.49 12.36
N ASN A 354 -11.82 3.58 11.05
CA ASN A 354 -10.77 3.77 10.02
C ASN A 354 -9.72 2.63 9.88
N THR A 355 -9.84 1.57 10.66
CA THR A 355 -8.92 0.41 10.68
C THR A 355 -9.60 -0.78 10.01
N LEU A 356 -8.85 -1.59 9.26
CA LEU A 356 -9.36 -2.84 8.69
C LEU A 356 -9.07 -3.99 9.65
N ASN A 357 -10.11 -4.54 10.26
CA ASN A 357 -10.03 -5.70 11.14
C ASN A 357 -10.29 -6.98 10.35
N ILE A 358 -9.40 -7.96 10.51
CA ILE A 358 -9.58 -9.33 10.04
C ILE A 358 -9.59 -10.21 11.29
N LYS A 359 -10.72 -10.83 11.61
CA LYS A 359 -10.88 -11.63 12.84
C LYS A 359 -10.16 -12.97 12.78
N ARG A 360 -10.27 -13.67 11.65
CA ARG A 360 -9.64 -14.97 11.39
C ARG A 360 -8.93 -14.93 10.06
N VAL A 361 -7.60 -14.82 10.09
CA VAL A 361 -6.79 -14.74 8.88
C VAL A 361 -6.78 -16.09 8.14
N LYS A 362 -6.99 -16.06 6.83
CA LYS A 362 -6.95 -17.20 5.90
C LYS A 362 -5.98 -16.88 4.78
N LYS A 363 -5.56 -17.90 4.01
CA LYS A 363 -4.60 -17.70 2.91
C LYS A 363 -5.12 -16.72 1.84
N GLU A 364 -6.43 -16.69 1.60
CA GLU A 364 -7.11 -15.74 0.68
C GLU A 364 -7.00 -14.26 1.11
N HIS A 365 -6.70 -14.00 2.38
CA HIS A 365 -6.47 -12.65 2.91
C HIS A 365 -5.05 -12.14 2.63
N GLU A 366 -4.14 -12.96 2.10
CA GLU A 366 -2.82 -12.51 1.64
C GLU A 366 -2.95 -11.55 0.45
N GLY A 367 -2.06 -10.56 0.38
CA GLY A 367 -1.97 -9.65 -0.75
C GLY A 367 -1.95 -8.17 -0.35
N ILE A 368 -2.17 -7.33 -1.36
CA ILE A 368 -2.10 -5.87 -1.24
C ILE A 368 -3.47 -5.31 -0.88
N TYR A 369 -3.52 -4.55 0.20
CA TYR A 369 -4.67 -3.76 0.62
C TYR A 369 -4.38 -2.29 0.33
N LEU A 370 -5.20 -1.67 -0.51
CA LEU A 370 -5.14 -0.25 -0.81
C LEU A 370 -6.01 0.50 0.19
N CYS A 371 -5.50 1.59 0.74
CA CYS A 371 -6.31 2.49 1.55
C CYS A 371 -6.23 3.93 1.01
N GLU A 372 -7.39 4.55 0.93
CA GLU A 372 -7.55 5.95 0.58
C GLU A 372 -7.79 6.75 1.86
N GLY A 373 -6.92 7.74 2.11
CA GLY A 373 -7.14 8.74 3.15
C GLY A 373 -7.68 10.02 2.54
N LYS A 374 -8.87 10.47 2.96
CA LYS A 374 -9.51 11.70 2.49
C LYS A 374 -9.84 12.65 3.64
N ASN A 375 -9.42 13.91 3.54
CA ASN A 375 -9.87 14.99 4.41
C ASN A 375 -10.42 16.16 3.59
N MET A 376 -10.83 17.25 4.25
CA MET A 376 -11.39 18.44 3.60
C MET A 376 -10.38 19.20 2.71
N PHE A 377 -9.11 18.84 2.74
CA PHE A 377 -8.02 19.50 2.02
C PHE A 377 -7.38 18.64 0.93
N GLY A 378 -7.78 17.37 0.80
CA GLY A 378 -7.25 16.48 -0.23
C GLY A 378 -7.55 15.01 0.03
N SER A 379 -6.98 14.17 -0.81
CA SER A 379 -7.01 12.72 -0.68
C SER A 379 -5.72 12.12 -1.23
N THR A 380 -5.28 11.00 -0.69
CA THR A 380 -4.17 10.20 -1.24
C THR A 380 -4.46 8.72 -1.11
N PHE A 381 -3.79 7.90 -1.93
CA PHE A 381 -3.78 6.45 -1.82
C PHE A 381 -2.44 5.94 -1.29
N THR A 382 -2.51 4.86 -0.50
CA THR A 382 -1.34 4.10 -0.07
C THR A 382 -1.69 2.60 0.01
N ALA A 383 -0.67 1.76 0.17
CA ALA A 383 -0.78 0.32 0.12
C ALA A 383 -0.16 -0.33 1.36
N VAL A 384 -0.79 -1.40 1.84
CA VAL A 384 -0.29 -2.28 2.90
C VAL A 384 -0.26 -3.70 2.36
N PHE A 385 0.90 -4.36 2.48
CA PHE A 385 1.04 -5.77 2.08
C PHE A 385 0.86 -6.67 3.31
N VAL A 386 -0.05 -7.63 3.20
CA VAL A 386 -0.32 -8.63 4.24
C VAL A 386 0.20 -9.98 3.77
N LYS A 387 1.06 -10.59 4.60
CA LYS A 387 1.60 -11.92 4.37
C LYS A 387 1.03 -12.89 5.38
N VAL A 388 0.45 -13.98 4.88
CA VAL A 388 -0.16 -15.01 5.72
C VAL A 388 0.80 -16.19 5.84
N ARG A 389 1.23 -16.45 7.07
CA ARG A 389 2.03 -17.62 7.44
C ARG A 389 1.16 -18.69 8.09
N SER A 390 1.62 -19.94 8.03
CA SER A 390 1.03 -21.04 8.79
C SER A 390 2.02 -21.43 9.87
N GLU A 391 1.51 -21.71 11.05
CA GLU A 391 2.34 -22.21 12.14
C GLU A 391 2.85 -23.61 11.81
N VAL A 392 4.17 -23.80 11.93
CA VAL A 392 4.82 -25.08 11.69
C VAL A 392 5.65 -25.42 12.92
N GLY A 393 5.30 -26.53 13.59
CA GLY A 393 6.03 -27.05 14.73
C GLY A 393 7.48 -27.43 14.37
N PRO A 394 8.40 -27.47 15.36
CA PRO A 394 9.78 -27.80 15.08
C PRO A 394 9.92 -29.25 14.59
N THR A 395 10.75 -29.45 13.58
CA THR A 395 11.12 -30.77 13.05
C THR A 395 12.62 -30.82 12.82
N PHE A 396 13.25 -31.93 13.18
CA PHE A 396 14.69 -32.08 12.99
C PHE A 396 15.02 -32.27 11.51
N ARG A 397 15.84 -31.36 10.98
CA ARG A 397 16.49 -31.52 9.67
C ARG A 397 17.73 -32.39 9.78
N GLU A 398 18.47 -32.25 10.88
CA GLU A 398 19.68 -33.02 11.19
C GLU A 398 19.64 -33.39 12.67
N LYS A 399 19.65 -34.70 12.93
CA LYS A 399 19.67 -35.25 14.29
C LYS A 399 21.10 -35.66 14.65
N PRO A 400 21.51 -35.54 15.93
CA PRO A 400 22.72 -36.18 16.40
C PRO A 400 22.60 -37.71 16.25
N PRO A 401 23.73 -38.44 16.20
CA PRO A 401 23.71 -39.88 16.31
C PRO A 401 23.16 -40.31 17.67
N ILE A 402 22.66 -41.55 17.75
CA ILE A 402 22.12 -42.11 19.00
C ILE A 402 23.23 -42.21 20.06
N SER A 403 24.42 -42.64 19.65
CA SER A 403 25.61 -42.66 20.50
C SER A 403 26.88 -42.30 19.71
N LYS A 404 27.89 -41.79 20.40
CA LYS A 404 29.19 -41.44 19.82
C LYS A 404 30.31 -41.71 20.83
N GLY A 405 31.16 -42.68 20.50
CA GLY A 405 32.40 -42.93 21.22
C GLY A 405 33.44 -41.85 20.92
N VAL A 406 34.15 -41.40 21.94
CA VAL A 406 35.15 -40.33 21.85
C VAL A 406 36.39 -40.74 22.65
N PHE A 407 37.59 -40.47 22.13
CA PHE A 407 38.82 -40.66 22.87
C PHE A 407 39.07 -39.50 23.84
N ARG A 408 39.79 -39.75 24.94
CA ARG A 408 40.07 -38.72 25.94
C ARG A 408 40.83 -37.54 25.33
N HIS A 409 40.56 -36.34 25.81
CA HIS A 409 41.14 -35.07 25.32
C HIS A 409 40.79 -34.67 23.89
N GLN A 410 39.98 -35.46 23.17
CA GLN A 410 39.50 -35.05 21.85
C GLN A 410 38.37 -34.03 21.95
N LYS A 411 38.33 -33.14 20.96
CA LYS A 411 37.24 -32.18 20.76
C LYS A 411 36.01 -32.89 20.20
N VAL A 412 34.86 -32.68 20.83
CA VAL A 412 33.57 -33.16 20.33
C VAL A 412 32.82 -31.99 19.68
N THR A 413 32.39 -32.19 18.44
CA THR A 413 31.39 -31.35 17.77
C THR A 413 30.25 -32.22 17.29
N VAL A 414 29.00 -31.87 17.62
CA VAL A 414 27.80 -32.56 17.15
C VAL A 414 26.71 -31.55 16.77
N ASN A 415 26.16 -31.67 15.57
CA ASN A 415 25.11 -30.81 15.07
C ASN A 415 23.73 -31.25 15.57
N CYS A 416 22.87 -30.28 15.85
CA CYS A 416 21.44 -30.49 16.00
C CYS A 416 20.70 -29.33 15.32
N ILE A 417 20.00 -29.64 14.22
CA ILE A 417 19.34 -28.62 13.39
C ILE A 417 17.86 -28.96 13.29
N ALA A 418 17.01 -28.02 13.70
CA ALA A 418 15.57 -28.11 13.48
C ALA A 418 15.07 -26.94 12.63
N ILE A 419 13.99 -27.20 11.89
CA ILE A 419 13.26 -26.22 11.09
C ILE A 419 11.84 -26.05 11.67
N GLY A 420 11.26 -24.89 11.46
CA GLY A 420 9.90 -24.53 11.91
C GLY A 420 9.61 -23.08 11.53
N ASP A 421 8.34 -22.67 11.65
CA ASP A 421 7.93 -21.27 11.49
C ASP A 421 6.96 -20.92 12.63
N PRO A 422 7.35 -20.05 13.59
CA PRO A 422 8.66 -19.39 13.72
C PRO A 422 9.87 -20.33 13.82
N VAL A 423 11.06 -19.80 13.52
CA VAL A 423 12.31 -20.59 13.57
C VAL A 423 12.56 -21.08 15.01
N PRO A 424 12.77 -22.39 15.24
CA PRO A 424 12.95 -22.91 16.58
C PRO A 424 14.33 -22.60 17.16
N THR A 425 14.37 -22.37 18.46
CA THR A 425 15.61 -22.27 19.25
C THR A 425 16.04 -23.67 19.66
N ILE A 426 17.32 -23.97 19.49
CA ILE A 426 17.89 -25.26 19.91
C ILE A 426 18.62 -25.08 21.24
N THR A 427 18.42 -26.00 22.16
CA THR A 427 19.08 -26.02 23.46
C THR A 427 19.66 -27.40 23.75
N TRP A 428 20.88 -27.43 24.29
CA TRP A 428 21.54 -28.64 24.75
C TRP A 428 21.53 -28.69 26.27
N THR A 429 21.22 -29.86 26.82
CA THR A 429 21.23 -30.08 28.27
C THR A 429 21.95 -31.37 28.62
N LYS A 430 22.66 -31.35 29.75
CA LYS A 430 23.26 -32.54 30.39
C LYS A 430 22.82 -32.55 31.85
N ARG A 431 22.30 -33.69 32.35
CA ARG A 431 21.79 -33.80 33.73
C ARG A 431 20.81 -32.68 34.13
N HIS A 432 19.96 -32.27 33.19
CA HIS A 432 19.00 -31.16 33.29
C HIS A 432 19.59 -29.74 33.38
N GLU A 433 20.90 -29.57 33.30
CA GLU A 433 21.54 -28.26 33.22
C GLU A 433 21.74 -27.82 31.77
N LYS A 434 21.45 -26.54 31.47
CA LYS A 434 21.64 -25.96 30.14
C LYS A 434 23.12 -25.71 29.87
N LEU A 435 23.62 -26.24 28.76
CA LEU A 435 25.01 -26.03 28.35
C LEU A 435 25.15 -24.70 27.61
N PRO A 436 26.26 -23.95 27.81
CA PRO A 436 26.52 -22.72 27.10
C PRO A 436 26.79 -23.00 25.61
N ILE A 437 25.97 -22.43 24.73
CA ILE A 437 26.10 -22.59 23.27
C ILE A 437 26.74 -21.32 22.69
N THR A 438 27.72 -21.51 21.79
CA THR A 438 28.36 -20.42 21.04
C THR A 438 27.63 -20.19 19.71
N GLN A 439 26.90 -19.07 19.62
CA GLN A 439 26.18 -18.52 18.45
C GLN A 439 24.77 -19.08 18.15
N GLU A 440 23.88 -18.17 17.70
CA GLU A 440 22.42 -18.33 17.66
C GLU A 440 21.86 -19.10 16.44
N THR A 441 22.65 -19.37 15.40
CA THR A 441 22.15 -19.96 14.13
C THR A 441 22.71 -21.34 13.78
N ARG A 442 23.71 -21.84 14.53
CA ARG A 442 24.28 -23.19 14.38
C ARG A 442 24.48 -23.81 15.75
N VAL A 443 23.54 -24.64 16.17
CA VAL A 443 23.53 -25.18 17.54
C VAL A 443 24.28 -26.50 17.60
N GLU A 444 25.59 -26.36 17.49
CA GLU A 444 26.53 -27.45 17.64
C GLU A 444 26.85 -27.61 19.14
N LEU A 445 26.75 -28.84 19.65
CA LEU A 445 27.35 -29.19 20.94
C LEU A 445 28.87 -29.20 20.76
N MET A 446 29.59 -28.39 21.53
CA MET A 446 31.05 -28.32 21.51
C MET A 446 31.64 -28.63 22.89
N ILE A 447 32.37 -29.74 23.00
CA ILE A 447 33.19 -30.07 24.16
C ILE A 447 34.65 -29.94 23.71
N LYS A 448 35.41 -29.06 24.34
CA LYS A 448 36.79 -28.73 23.89
C LYS A 448 37.76 -29.88 24.08
N SER A 449 37.62 -30.59 25.19
CA SER A 449 38.48 -31.71 25.62
C SER A 449 37.58 -32.66 26.40
N PHE A 450 37.33 -33.84 25.85
CA PHE A 450 36.40 -34.82 26.43
C PHE A 450 37.08 -35.64 27.54
N ASP A 451 36.45 -35.74 28.71
CA ASP A 451 36.94 -36.52 29.85
C ASP A 451 35.84 -37.43 30.45
N VAL A 452 36.19 -38.27 31.43
CA VAL A 452 35.27 -39.21 32.11
C VAL A 452 34.03 -38.47 32.68
N SER A 453 34.23 -37.25 33.18
CA SER A 453 33.12 -36.44 33.70
C SER A 453 32.14 -35.96 32.62
N ASP A 454 32.57 -35.96 31.34
CA ASP A 454 31.78 -35.60 30.18
C ASP A 454 30.94 -36.76 29.63
N GLU A 455 31.10 -37.99 30.11
CA GLU A 455 30.25 -39.11 29.70
C GLU A 455 28.78 -38.92 30.12
N GLY A 456 27.89 -39.55 29.34
CA GLY A 456 26.46 -39.64 29.60
C GLY A 456 25.57 -39.07 28.49
N ASN A 457 24.31 -38.84 28.85
CA ASN A 457 23.25 -38.46 27.91
C ASN A 457 23.13 -36.94 27.78
N TYR A 458 23.26 -36.46 26.55
CA TYR A 458 23.05 -35.09 26.13
C TYR A 458 21.72 -34.99 25.39
N THR A 459 20.85 -34.11 25.84
CA THR A 459 19.54 -33.90 25.20
C THR A 459 19.56 -32.63 24.37
N CYS A 460 19.29 -32.76 23.08
CA CYS A 460 18.99 -31.63 22.20
C CYS A 460 17.47 -31.40 22.16
N THR A 461 17.04 -30.20 22.53
CA THR A 461 15.64 -29.76 22.48
C THR A 461 15.50 -28.64 21.47
N ALA A 462 14.61 -28.81 20.49
CA ALA A 462 14.20 -27.77 19.58
C ALA A 462 12.81 -27.26 19.96
N GLU A 463 12.72 -25.97 20.27
CA GLU A 463 11.48 -25.34 20.73
C GLU A 463 11.18 -24.11 19.88
N ASN A 464 9.96 -24.06 19.34
CA ASN A 464 9.47 -22.89 18.62
C ASN A 464 8.84 -21.90 19.61
N ALA A 465 8.84 -20.60 19.29
CA ALA A 465 8.21 -19.54 20.10
C ALA A 465 6.69 -19.73 20.36
N LEU A 466 6.06 -20.70 19.68
CA LEU A 466 4.68 -21.14 19.91
C LEU A 466 4.54 -22.18 21.04
N GLY A 467 5.64 -22.66 21.62
CA GLY A 467 5.67 -23.68 22.68
C GLY A 467 5.70 -25.14 22.20
N SER A 468 5.60 -25.38 20.89
CA SER A 468 5.81 -26.72 20.32
C SER A 468 7.29 -27.13 20.46
N LYS A 469 7.54 -28.35 20.96
CA LYS A 469 8.89 -28.87 21.23
C LYS A 469 9.11 -30.27 20.66
N VAL A 470 10.32 -30.54 20.20
CA VAL A 470 10.82 -31.88 19.85
C VAL A 470 12.18 -32.12 20.49
N VAL A 471 12.46 -33.37 20.88
CA VAL A 471 13.66 -33.75 21.63
C VAL A 471 14.36 -34.94 20.98
N THR A 472 15.68 -34.99 21.12
CA THR A 472 16.52 -36.12 20.72
C THR A 472 17.68 -36.26 21.69
N VAL A 473 18.14 -37.49 21.91
CA VAL A 473 19.19 -37.83 22.89
C VAL A 473 20.43 -38.34 22.15
N LEU A 474 21.59 -37.94 22.65
CA LEU A 474 22.92 -38.39 22.24
C LEU A 474 23.63 -38.95 23.47
N GLU A 475 24.09 -40.20 23.39
CA GLU A 475 24.97 -40.79 24.39
C GLU A 475 26.44 -40.57 24.01
N LEU A 476 27.22 -39.91 24.88
CA LEU A 476 28.67 -39.80 24.75
C LEU A 476 29.34 -40.74 25.75
N TYR A 477 30.29 -41.54 25.26
CA TYR A 477 31.08 -42.46 26.07
C TYR A 477 32.55 -42.47 25.63
N LEU A 478 33.44 -42.82 26.54
CA LEU A 478 34.86 -42.97 26.26
C LEU A 478 35.13 -44.26 25.51
N ILE A 479 35.92 -44.16 24.44
CA ILE A 479 36.51 -45.35 23.82
C ILE A 479 37.72 -45.74 24.65
N GLN A 480 37.70 -46.96 25.20
CA GLN A 480 38.82 -47.54 25.92
C GLN A 480 39.14 -48.91 25.31
N CYS A 481 40.42 -49.17 25.06
CA CYS A 481 40.90 -50.51 24.72
C CYS A 481 41.44 -51.22 25.98
N PRO A 482 41.38 -52.56 26.04
CA PRO A 482 41.96 -53.33 27.14
C PRO A 482 43.45 -53.00 27.33
N GLY A 483 43.92 -52.95 28.57
CA GLY A 483 45.36 -52.78 28.83
C GLY A 483 46.17 -53.89 28.16
N LEU A 484 47.20 -53.51 27.39
CA LEU A 484 48.13 -54.48 26.83
C LEU A 484 49.20 -54.81 27.86
N VAL A 485 49.50 -56.10 28.00
CA VAL A 485 50.55 -56.57 28.90
C VAL A 485 51.92 -56.26 28.29
N HIS A 486 52.89 -55.91 29.13
CA HIS A 486 54.28 -55.78 28.69
C HIS A 486 54.79 -57.10 28.11
N PRO A 487 55.48 -57.10 26.95
CA PRO A 487 56.10 -58.30 26.43
C PRO A 487 57.23 -58.77 27.35
N VAL A 488 57.47 -60.07 27.41
CA VAL A 488 58.67 -60.62 28.07
C VAL A 488 59.91 -60.13 27.31
N ASN A 489 60.96 -59.68 28.01
CA ASN A 489 62.15 -59.03 27.43
C ASN A 489 61.83 -57.77 26.62
N GLY A 490 60.83 -56.99 27.04
CA GLY A 490 60.55 -55.70 26.44
C GLY A 490 59.59 -54.86 27.27
N HIS A 491 59.19 -53.72 26.68
CA HIS A 491 58.32 -52.74 27.31
C HIS A 491 57.20 -52.33 26.36
N ALA A 492 56.05 -51.97 26.95
CA ALA A 492 54.92 -51.38 26.27
C ALA A 492 54.67 -50.02 26.92
N ILE A 493 54.78 -48.94 26.16
CA ILE A 493 54.64 -47.57 26.64
C ILE A 493 53.38 -46.98 26.01
N ASN A 494 52.51 -46.41 26.83
CA ASN A 494 51.41 -45.62 26.33
C ASN A 494 51.93 -44.21 26.01
N LEU A 495 51.84 -43.80 24.74
CA LEU A 495 52.27 -42.47 24.32
C LEU A 495 51.42 -41.35 24.92
N ASN A 496 50.15 -41.64 25.20
CA ASN A 496 49.21 -40.73 25.83
C ASN A 496 48.82 -41.35 27.17
N GLU A 497 49.63 -41.12 28.20
CA GLU A 497 49.45 -41.67 29.57
C GLU A 497 48.00 -41.58 30.07
N ASP A 498 47.27 -40.55 29.62
CA ASP A 498 45.88 -40.31 29.98
C ASP A 498 44.81 -40.98 29.09
N SER A 499 45.09 -41.37 27.84
CA SER A 499 44.05 -41.75 26.87
C SER A 499 44.00 -43.23 26.48
N ASN A 500 45.07 -44.01 26.69
CA ASN A 500 45.16 -45.43 26.28
C ASN A 500 44.84 -45.66 24.78
N ASP A 501 45.14 -44.69 23.92
CA ASP A 501 44.78 -44.75 22.49
C ASP A 501 45.90 -45.31 21.62
N VAL A 502 47.16 -45.20 22.06
CA VAL A 502 48.34 -45.61 21.29
C VAL A 502 49.36 -46.26 22.21
N MET A 503 49.69 -47.52 21.93
CA MET A 503 50.72 -48.27 22.63
C MET A 503 51.90 -48.52 21.70
N ILE A 504 53.11 -48.20 22.18
CA ILE A 504 54.38 -48.51 21.52
C ILE A 504 55.05 -49.66 22.25
N PHE A 505 55.55 -50.63 21.51
CA PHE A 505 56.31 -51.75 22.00
C PHE A 505 57.79 -51.55 21.70
N SER A 506 58.67 -51.92 22.64
CA SER A 506 60.12 -51.93 22.46
C SER A 506 60.70 -53.19 23.08
N CYS A 507 61.76 -53.74 22.49
CA CYS A 507 62.43 -54.95 22.98
C CYS A 507 63.78 -54.65 23.63
N ASP A 508 64.17 -55.47 24.60
CA ASP A 508 65.43 -55.35 25.33
C ASP A 508 66.62 -55.75 24.45
N GLN A 509 67.83 -55.33 24.85
CA GLN A 509 69.05 -55.61 24.10
C GLN A 509 69.22 -57.12 23.88
N LYS A 510 69.42 -57.53 22.61
CA LYS A 510 69.57 -58.92 22.11
C LYS A 510 68.28 -59.71 21.88
N THR A 511 67.12 -59.07 21.81
CA THR A 511 65.85 -59.70 21.38
C THR A 511 65.27 -58.97 20.15
N GLN A 512 64.50 -59.70 19.33
CA GLN A 512 63.87 -59.19 18.12
C GLN A 512 62.36 -59.06 18.30
N MET A 513 61.80 -57.96 17.83
CA MET A 513 60.36 -57.72 17.91
C MET A 513 59.61 -58.54 16.86
N ILE A 514 58.60 -59.29 17.29
CA ILE A 514 57.67 -60.00 16.44
C ILE A 514 56.27 -59.43 16.64
N GLY A 515 55.77 -58.75 15.59
CA GLY A 515 54.50 -58.05 15.63
C GLY A 515 54.64 -56.58 15.25
N PRO A 516 53.54 -55.82 15.29
CA PRO A 516 53.55 -54.38 15.06
C PRO A 516 54.15 -53.63 16.26
N GLU A 517 55.08 -52.72 15.98
CA GLU A 517 55.68 -51.82 16.99
C GLU A 517 54.65 -50.88 17.62
N ILE A 518 53.68 -50.42 16.84
CA ILE A 518 52.64 -49.48 17.27
C ILE A 518 51.27 -50.15 17.17
N ARG A 519 50.52 -50.11 18.28
CA ARG A 519 49.11 -50.52 18.36
C ARG A 519 48.27 -49.28 18.57
N VAL A 520 47.23 -49.09 17.75
CA VAL A 520 46.28 -47.98 17.88
C VAL A 520 44.92 -48.54 18.29
N CYS A 521 44.29 -47.91 19.27
CA CYS A 521 42.94 -48.26 19.72
C CYS A 521 41.92 -47.85 18.66
N GLN A 522 41.04 -48.78 18.29
CA GLN A 522 40.04 -48.58 17.26
C GLN A 522 38.69 -48.20 17.88
N ARG A 523 37.79 -47.65 17.07
CA ARG A 523 36.44 -47.20 17.52
C ARG A 523 35.57 -48.30 18.10
N ASN A 524 35.86 -49.56 17.81
CA ASN A 524 35.18 -50.73 18.35
C ASN A 524 35.80 -51.22 19.68
N GLY A 525 36.77 -50.48 20.24
CA GLY A 525 37.46 -50.88 21.48
C GLY A 525 38.51 -51.97 21.30
N THR A 526 38.95 -52.27 20.07
CA THR A 526 40.02 -53.24 19.81
C THR A 526 41.32 -52.59 19.33
N TRP A 527 42.44 -53.25 19.58
CA TRP A 527 43.75 -52.79 19.12
C TRP A 527 44.08 -53.28 17.70
N THR A 528 44.71 -52.44 16.88
CA THR A 528 45.15 -52.81 15.52
C THR A 528 46.24 -53.89 15.49
N GLY A 529 46.13 -54.87 14.60
CA GLY A 529 47.19 -55.85 14.29
C GLY A 529 47.17 -57.10 15.17
N ARG A 530 48.26 -57.88 15.18
CA ARG A 530 48.47 -59.05 16.06
C ARG A 530 49.30 -58.73 17.31
N THR A 531 49.27 -59.60 18.32
CA THR A 531 50.06 -59.47 19.56
C THR A 531 51.54 -59.24 19.26
N THR A 532 52.17 -58.35 20.03
CA THR A 532 53.60 -58.03 19.90
C THR A 532 54.36 -58.68 21.05
N TYR A 533 55.46 -59.37 20.73
CA TYR A 533 56.36 -60.00 21.71
C TYR A 533 57.82 -59.88 21.26
N CYS A 534 58.76 -60.09 22.18
CA CYS A 534 60.20 -60.02 21.95
C CYS A 534 60.80 -61.42 22.10
N GLU A 535 61.52 -61.89 21.08
CA GLU A 535 62.13 -63.23 21.04
C GLU A 535 63.64 -63.17 20.83
#